data_AF-A0A7S2WI66-F1
#
_entry.id   AF-A0A7S2WI66-F1
#
_cell.length_a   1.000
_cell.length_b   1.000
_cell.length_c   1.000
_cell.angle_alpha   90.00
_cell.angle_beta   90.00
_cell.angle_gamma   90.00
#
_symmetry.space_group_name_H-M   'P 1'
#
loop_
_entity.id
_entity.type
_entity.pdbx_description
1 polymer ?
#
loop_
_entity_poly.entity_id
_entity_poly.type
_entity_poly.pdbx_seq_one_letter_code
_entity_poly.pdbx_strand_id
1 'polypeptide(L)'
;VLDEVWRLVDKFYLDPTYHNQNWGDIRSKYESQLTLSPSSSSRSGEYGASLYDYDDELAMKLAVSMVGTLGDKYSRILDRSGYEQIQKFDLIGVGATLMPDTTSSDKKILVGAPPVKGSSAEKMGLKMGDVITAVNGVSTGGRTAFDIIDQIEPDAPTVTMTVLHP
;
A
#
# COMPACT_ATOMS: atom_id res chain seq x y z
N VAL A 1 15.48 8.85 0.40
CA VAL A 1 14.05 8.79 0.03
C VAL A 1 13.61 10.00 -0.80
N LEU A 2 13.52 11.20 -0.24
CA LEU A 2 12.94 12.37 -0.93
C LEU A 2 13.63 12.69 -2.28
N ASP A 3 14.97 12.79 -2.28
CA ASP A 3 15.77 13.02 -3.50
C ASP A 3 15.55 11.93 -4.56
N GLU A 4 15.53 10.67 -4.13
CA GLU A 4 15.36 9.54 -5.03
C GLU A 4 13.97 9.53 -5.69
N VAL A 5 12.91 9.80 -4.91
CA VAL A 5 11.55 9.98 -5.44
C VAL A 5 11.51 11.11 -6.44
N TRP A 6 12.11 12.26 -6.13
CA TRP A 6 12.16 13.39 -7.05
C TRP A 6 12.82 13.01 -8.39
N ARG A 7 13.97 12.33 -8.34
CA ARG A 7 14.72 11.88 -9.53
C ARG A 7 13.94 10.86 -10.36
N LEU A 8 13.19 9.97 -9.73
CA LEU A 8 12.37 8.98 -10.43
C LEU A 8 11.21 9.64 -11.16
N VAL A 9 10.53 10.60 -10.52
CA VAL A 9 9.48 11.40 -11.16
C VAL A 9 10.08 12.22 -12.31
N ASP A 10 11.20 12.89 -12.09
CA ASP A 10 11.87 13.72 -13.13
C ASP A 10 12.23 12.90 -14.39
N LYS A 11 12.62 11.64 -14.19
CA LYS A 11 13.04 10.76 -15.29
C LYS A 11 11.89 10.12 -16.05
N PHE A 12 10.79 9.79 -15.37
CA PHE A 12 9.77 8.86 -15.89
C PHE A 12 8.35 9.41 -15.91
N TYR A 13 8.09 10.57 -15.33
CA TYR A 13 6.76 11.15 -15.33
C TYR A 13 6.33 11.56 -16.74
N LEU A 14 5.07 11.27 -17.07
CA LEU A 14 4.56 11.36 -18.45
C LEU A 14 4.32 12.80 -18.91
N ASP A 15 3.92 13.68 -17.98
CA ASP A 15 3.71 15.09 -18.26
C ASP A 15 4.97 15.90 -17.90
N PRO A 16 5.77 16.34 -18.90
CA PRO A 16 7.01 17.06 -18.65
C PRO A 16 6.80 18.47 -18.09
N THR A 17 5.55 18.97 -18.04
CA THR A 17 5.22 20.27 -17.44
C THR A 17 4.96 20.17 -15.94
N TYR A 18 4.90 18.96 -15.39
CA TYR A 18 4.63 18.70 -13.97
C TYR A 18 3.40 19.45 -13.46
N HIS A 19 2.33 19.45 -14.25
CA HIS A 19 1.12 20.23 -13.96
C HIS A 19 1.40 21.76 -13.88
N ASN A 20 2.13 22.28 -14.87
CA ASN A 20 2.58 23.68 -14.99
C ASN A 20 3.46 24.15 -13.82
N GLN A 21 4.32 23.27 -13.29
CA GLN A 21 5.23 23.59 -12.19
C GLN A 21 6.69 23.41 -12.61
N ASN A 22 7.57 24.19 -11.99
CA ASN A 22 9.01 23.95 -12.09
C ASN A 22 9.41 22.86 -11.09
N TRP A 23 9.75 21.68 -11.60
CA TRP A 23 10.10 20.54 -10.75
C TRP A 23 11.36 20.76 -9.91
N GLY A 24 12.31 21.58 -10.39
CA GLY A 24 13.48 21.99 -9.62
C GLY A 24 13.13 22.85 -8.40
N ASP A 25 12.19 23.79 -8.56
CA ASP A 25 11.76 24.65 -7.45
C ASP A 25 10.98 23.84 -6.41
N ILE A 26 10.18 22.87 -6.86
CA ILE A 26 9.49 21.91 -5.98
C ILE A 26 10.50 21.12 -5.17
N ARG A 27 11.59 20.63 -5.78
CA ARG A 27 12.67 19.94 -5.08
C ARG A 27 13.22 20.76 -3.92
N SER A 28 13.65 21.98 -4.21
CA SER A 28 14.26 22.88 -3.23
C SER A 28 13.31 23.20 -2.07
N LYS A 29 12.01 23.39 -2.37
CA LYS A 29 10.97 23.62 -1.37
C LYS A 29 10.81 22.46 -0.38
N TYR A 30 10.87 21.21 -0.83
CA TYR A 30 10.70 20.05 0.04
C TYR A 30 12.02 19.65 0.73
N GLU A 31 13.17 19.81 0.07
CA GLU A 31 14.49 19.63 0.70
C GLU A 31 14.68 20.62 1.86
N SER A 32 14.30 21.89 1.71
CA SER A 32 14.42 22.86 2.79
C SER A 32 13.57 22.48 4.00
N GLN A 33 12.37 21.93 3.80
CA GLN A 33 11.50 21.45 4.88
C GLN A 33 12.12 20.27 5.63
N LEU A 34 12.83 19.38 4.92
CA LEU A 34 13.56 18.29 5.55
C LEU A 34 14.71 18.81 6.43
N THR A 35 15.44 19.83 5.97
CA THR A 35 16.57 20.43 6.72
C THR A 35 16.17 21.29 7.91
N LEU A 36 14.91 21.72 8.00
CA LEU A 36 14.39 22.51 9.12
C LEU A 36 13.89 21.62 10.28
N SER A 37 13.99 20.30 10.15
CA SER A 37 13.58 19.35 11.19
C SER A 37 14.50 19.43 12.43
N PRO A 38 13.96 19.53 13.66
CA PRO A 38 14.74 19.62 14.91
C PRO A 38 15.73 18.46 15.15
N SER A 39 15.48 17.29 14.55
CA SER A 39 16.37 16.12 14.60
C SER A 39 17.68 16.31 13.84
N SER A 40 17.67 17.12 12.78
CA SER A 40 18.83 17.33 11.90
C SER A 40 19.92 18.23 12.52
N SER A 41 19.54 19.02 13.54
CA SER A 41 20.42 19.92 14.30
C SER A 41 21.17 19.25 15.46
N SER A 42 21.02 17.94 15.69
CA SER A 42 21.62 17.24 16.84
C SER A 42 22.37 15.96 16.46
N ARG A 43 23.31 16.06 15.52
CA ARG A 43 24.34 15.00 15.30
C ARG A 43 25.58 15.19 16.18
N SER A 44 25.36 15.27 17.50
CA SER A 44 26.44 15.14 18.49
C SER A 44 25.90 14.42 19.71
N GLY A 45 25.94 13.09 19.71
CA GLY A 45 25.35 12.31 20.79
C GLY A 45 25.55 10.82 20.59
N GLU A 46 26.77 10.38 20.85
CA GLU A 46 27.11 9.01 21.20
C GLU A 46 26.16 8.51 22.30
N TYR A 47 25.14 7.72 21.94
CA TYR A 47 24.51 6.62 22.69
C TYR A 47 23.14 6.29 22.08
N GLY A 48 23.00 5.08 21.54
CA GLY A 48 21.90 4.62 20.70
C GLY A 48 20.54 4.51 21.40
N ALA A 49 19.54 5.12 20.78
CA ALA A 49 18.17 4.64 20.78
C ALA A 49 17.90 4.00 19.40
N SER A 50 17.18 2.89 19.38
CA SER A 50 16.83 2.08 18.21
C SER A 50 16.56 2.94 16.95
N LEU A 51 17.44 2.79 15.96
CA LEU A 51 17.53 3.53 14.69
C LEU A 51 16.37 3.20 13.73
N TYR A 52 15.14 3.56 14.11
CA TYR A 52 14.14 3.94 13.12
C TYR A 52 14.17 5.46 13.03
N ASP A 53 14.90 5.94 12.02
CA ASP A 53 15.26 7.33 11.81
C ASP A 53 13.99 8.19 11.68
N TYR A 54 13.77 9.11 12.61
CA TYR A 54 12.70 10.12 12.53
C TYR A 54 12.76 10.90 11.19
N ASP A 55 13.97 11.04 10.65
CA ASP A 55 14.24 11.66 9.35
C ASP A 55 13.63 10.88 8.18
N ASP A 56 13.49 9.55 8.27
CA ASP A 56 12.92 8.72 7.20
C ASP A 56 11.39 8.86 7.12
N GLU A 57 10.69 8.92 8.25
CA GLU A 57 9.24 9.12 8.27
C GLU A 57 8.87 10.51 7.73
N LEU A 58 9.63 11.54 8.14
CA LEU A 58 9.47 12.88 7.61
C LEU A 58 9.79 12.93 6.10
N ALA A 59 10.89 12.32 5.68
CA ALA A 59 11.25 12.26 4.25
C ALA A 59 10.17 11.56 3.41
N MET A 60 9.56 10.50 3.92
CA MET A 60 8.42 9.82 3.27
C MET A 60 7.19 10.74 3.19
N LYS A 61 6.81 11.42 4.28
CA LYS A 61 5.67 12.36 4.28
C LYS A 61 5.86 13.52 3.31
N LEU A 62 7.08 14.07 3.25
CA LEU A 62 7.43 15.12 2.29
C LEU A 62 7.41 14.59 0.85
N ALA A 63 7.88 13.36 0.60
CA ALA A 63 7.83 12.74 -0.72
C ALA A 63 6.39 12.50 -1.20
N VAL A 64 5.50 12.02 -0.33
CA VAL A 64 4.06 11.87 -0.62
C VAL A 64 3.45 13.22 -0.98
N SER A 65 3.74 14.26 -0.18
CA SER A 65 3.23 15.61 -0.43
C SER A 65 3.76 16.20 -1.75
N MET A 66 5.04 15.98 -2.04
CA MET A 66 5.72 16.43 -3.27
C MET A 66 5.07 15.81 -4.51
N VAL A 67 4.87 14.48 -4.54
CA VAL A 67 4.19 13.81 -5.67
C VAL A 67 2.72 14.25 -5.76
N GLY A 68 2.06 14.52 -4.63
CA GLY A 68 0.69 15.04 -4.62
C GLY A 68 0.53 16.40 -5.34
N THR A 69 1.58 17.21 -5.45
CA THR A 69 1.53 18.49 -6.18
C THR A 69 1.30 18.31 -7.68
N LEU A 70 1.61 17.14 -8.24
CA LEU A 70 1.41 16.84 -9.65
C LEU A 70 -0.08 16.82 -10.04
N GLY A 71 -1.00 16.70 -9.08
CA GLY A 71 -2.44 16.66 -9.35
C GLY A 71 -2.90 15.44 -10.16
N ASP A 72 -2.01 14.48 -10.41
CA ASP A 72 -2.30 13.26 -11.13
C ASP A 72 -2.82 12.19 -10.16
N LYS A 73 -4.09 11.83 -10.32
CA LYS A 73 -4.76 10.80 -9.52
C LYS A 73 -4.14 9.40 -9.63
N TYR A 74 -3.32 9.15 -10.65
CA TYR A 74 -2.66 7.86 -10.86
C TYR A 74 -1.23 7.80 -10.31
N SER A 75 -0.62 8.96 -10.04
CA SER A 75 0.73 9.06 -9.47
C SER A 75 0.67 9.24 -7.96
N ARG A 76 1.19 8.26 -7.21
CA ARG A 76 1.21 8.31 -5.74
C ARG A 76 2.43 7.60 -5.19
N ILE A 77 2.88 8.07 -4.03
CA ILE A 77 3.83 7.36 -3.17
C ILE A 77 3.03 6.68 -2.06
N LEU A 78 3.44 5.47 -1.72
CA LEU A 78 2.87 4.71 -0.62
C LEU A 78 3.92 4.68 0.48
N ASP A 79 3.53 5.10 1.67
CA ASP A 79 4.28 4.80 2.88
C ASP A 79 4.15 3.30 3.23
N ARG A 80 4.87 2.83 4.25
CA ARG A 80 4.81 1.43 4.66
C ARG A 80 3.35 1.00 4.91
N SER A 81 2.58 1.81 5.64
CA SER A 81 1.20 1.49 5.97
C SER A 81 0.27 1.47 4.76
N GLY A 82 0.42 2.41 3.81
CA GLY A 82 -0.35 2.45 2.57
C GLY A 82 0.03 1.34 1.60
N TYR A 83 1.30 0.94 1.57
CA TYR A 83 1.76 -0.21 0.81
C TYR A 83 1.21 -1.51 1.39
N GLU A 84 1.25 -1.68 2.71
CA GLU A 84 0.64 -2.81 3.42
C GLU A 84 -0.87 -2.90 3.13
N GLN A 85 -1.59 -1.77 3.09
CA GLN A 85 -3.00 -1.72 2.69
C GLN A 85 -3.23 -2.15 1.24
N ILE A 86 -2.30 -1.85 0.33
CA ILE A 86 -2.43 -2.23 -1.08
C ILE A 86 -2.06 -3.70 -1.31
N GLN A 87 -1.03 -4.20 -0.62
CA GLN A 87 -0.73 -5.62 -0.58
C GLN A 87 -1.93 -6.43 -0.08
N LYS A 88 -2.80 -5.84 0.75
CA LYS A 88 -4.01 -6.50 1.24
C LYS A 88 -5.12 -6.64 0.18
N PHE A 89 -5.06 -5.96 -0.97
CA PHE A 89 -6.01 -6.15 -2.08
C PHE A 89 -5.65 -7.31 -3.03
N ASP A 90 -4.46 -7.89 -2.90
CA ASP A 90 -4.10 -9.18 -3.49
C ASP A 90 -3.63 -10.08 -2.37
N LEU A 91 -4.53 -10.92 -1.87
CA LEU A 91 -4.34 -11.69 -0.65
C LEU A 91 -3.02 -12.49 -0.70
N ILE A 92 -1.94 -11.93 -0.16
CA ILE A 92 -0.62 -12.56 -0.08
C ILE A 92 -0.15 -13.07 -1.45
N GLY A 93 -0.45 -12.32 -2.52
CA GLY A 93 -0.02 -12.66 -3.87
C GLY A 93 -0.69 -13.90 -4.48
N VAL A 94 -1.80 -14.38 -3.92
CA VAL A 94 -2.52 -15.54 -4.50
C VAL A 94 -3.34 -15.17 -5.74
N GLY A 95 -3.43 -13.88 -6.10
CA GLY A 95 -4.15 -13.35 -7.25
C GLY A 95 -5.64 -13.21 -7.03
N ALA A 96 -6.07 -13.01 -5.78
CA ALA A 96 -7.48 -12.83 -5.41
C ALA A 96 -7.71 -11.46 -4.75
N THR A 97 -8.65 -10.70 -5.32
CA THR A 97 -9.11 -9.44 -4.73
C THR A 97 -10.32 -9.68 -3.85
N LEU A 98 -10.15 -9.46 -2.54
CA LEU A 98 -11.25 -9.54 -1.58
C LEU A 98 -11.86 -8.16 -1.32
N MET A 99 -13.19 -8.10 -1.24
CA MET A 99 -13.91 -6.89 -0.91
C MET A 99 -15.11 -7.16 0.00
N PRO A 100 -15.51 -6.22 0.85
CA PRO A 100 -16.76 -6.35 1.60
C PRO A 100 -17.95 -6.30 0.64
N ASP A 101 -18.95 -7.14 0.90
CA ASP A 101 -20.27 -7.04 0.31
C ASP A 101 -20.94 -5.77 0.85
N THR A 102 -21.12 -4.79 -0.04
CA THR A 102 -21.78 -3.52 0.28
C THR A 102 -23.29 -3.59 0.09
N THR A 103 -23.80 -4.70 -0.45
CA THR A 103 -25.23 -4.89 -0.74
C THR A 103 -25.97 -5.61 0.39
N SER A 104 -25.24 -6.28 1.28
CA SER A 104 -25.74 -7.03 2.42
C SER A 104 -25.35 -6.38 3.74
N SER A 105 -26.26 -6.39 4.72
CA SER A 105 -25.98 -6.00 6.11
C SER A 105 -24.95 -6.89 6.81
N ASP A 106 -24.71 -8.08 6.26
CA ASP A 106 -23.99 -9.16 6.94
C ASP A 106 -22.46 -9.03 6.81
N LYS A 107 -21.98 -7.98 6.14
CA LYS A 107 -20.55 -7.67 5.93
C LYS A 107 -19.76 -8.89 5.42
N LYS A 108 -20.32 -9.60 4.44
CA LYS A 108 -19.67 -10.76 3.82
C LYS A 108 -18.41 -10.31 3.08
N ILE A 109 -17.49 -11.23 2.86
CA ILE A 109 -16.31 -10.99 2.05
C ILE A 109 -16.48 -11.70 0.71
N LEU A 110 -16.35 -10.94 -0.37
CA LEU A 110 -16.52 -11.40 -1.74
C LEU A 110 -15.20 -11.35 -2.50
N VAL A 111 -15.09 -12.18 -3.52
CA VAL A 111 -14.11 -11.98 -4.59
C VAL A 111 -14.62 -10.85 -5.49
N GLY A 112 -13.99 -9.68 -5.38
CA GLY A 112 -14.45 -8.44 -5.99
C GLY A 112 -14.12 -8.27 -7.47
N ALA A 113 -13.17 -9.04 -7.98
CA ALA A 113 -12.73 -9.03 -9.36
C ALA A 113 -12.37 -10.45 -9.81
N PRO A 114 -12.39 -10.75 -11.13
CA PRO A 114 -11.88 -12.01 -11.63
C PRO A 114 -10.44 -12.25 -11.14
N PRO A 115 -10.09 -13.46 -10.69
CA PRO A 115 -8.72 -13.75 -10.28
C PRO A 115 -7.71 -13.47 -11.37
N VAL A 116 -6.49 -13.10 -10.95
CA VAL A 116 -5.40 -12.80 -11.89
C VAL A 116 -5.07 -14.04 -12.71
N LYS A 117 -4.94 -13.90 -14.03
CA LYS A 117 -4.62 -15.02 -14.94
C LYS A 117 -3.30 -15.70 -14.55
N GLY A 118 -3.31 -17.02 -14.43
CA GLY A 118 -2.17 -17.85 -14.04
C GLY A 118 -1.90 -17.93 -12.53
N SER A 119 -2.67 -17.20 -11.72
CA SER A 119 -2.52 -17.18 -10.26
C SER A 119 -2.98 -18.47 -9.59
N SER A 120 -2.63 -18.62 -8.30
CA SER A 120 -3.13 -19.73 -7.48
C SER A 120 -4.66 -19.68 -7.35
N ALA A 121 -5.24 -18.50 -7.16
CA ALA A 121 -6.69 -18.33 -7.06
C ALA A 121 -7.41 -18.77 -8.35
N GLU A 122 -6.93 -18.39 -9.53
CA GLU A 122 -7.51 -18.84 -10.81
C GLU A 122 -7.40 -20.37 -10.95
N LYS A 123 -6.23 -20.94 -10.66
CA LYS A 123 -5.99 -22.40 -10.74
C LYS A 123 -6.88 -23.20 -9.80
N MET A 124 -7.25 -22.61 -8.65
CA MET A 124 -8.18 -23.19 -7.69
C MET A 124 -9.65 -22.97 -8.04
N GLY A 125 -9.94 -22.24 -9.12
CA GLY A 125 -11.30 -22.05 -9.63
C GLY A 125 -12.11 -20.97 -8.91
N LEU A 126 -11.46 -20.06 -8.18
CA LEU A 126 -12.13 -18.88 -7.62
C LEU A 126 -12.76 -18.05 -8.76
N LYS A 127 -13.89 -17.41 -8.47
CA LYS A 127 -14.62 -16.56 -9.41
C LYS A 127 -15.04 -15.26 -8.76
N MET A 128 -15.17 -14.23 -9.57
CA MET A 128 -15.81 -12.99 -9.14
C MET A 128 -17.22 -13.29 -8.58
N GLY A 129 -17.54 -12.72 -7.42
CA GLY A 129 -18.80 -12.92 -6.73
C GLY A 129 -18.80 -14.07 -5.72
N ASP A 130 -17.77 -14.92 -5.72
CA ASP A 130 -17.62 -15.96 -4.69
C ASP A 130 -17.58 -15.35 -3.29
N VAL A 131 -18.28 -15.99 -2.35
CA VAL A 131 -18.28 -15.58 -0.94
C VAL A 131 -17.24 -16.38 -0.18
N ILE A 132 -16.26 -15.70 0.42
CA ILE A 132 -15.27 -16.33 1.29
C ILE A 132 -15.87 -16.43 2.68
N THR A 133 -16.12 -17.65 3.16
CA THR A 133 -16.77 -17.91 4.47
C THR A 133 -15.77 -18.24 5.57
N ALA A 134 -14.58 -18.74 5.21
CA ALA A 134 -13.47 -18.93 6.14
C ALA A 134 -12.12 -18.84 5.42
N VAL A 135 -11.08 -18.44 6.16
CA VAL A 135 -9.69 -18.49 5.73
C VAL A 135 -8.86 -19.18 6.81
N ASN A 136 -8.07 -20.18 6.43
CA ASN A 136 -7.33 -21.06 7.34
C ASN A 136 -8.21 -21.65 8.46
N GLY A 137 -9.46 -21.99 8.12
CA GLY A 137 -10.44 -22.54 9.06
C GLY A 137 -11.13 -21.50 9.96
N VAL A 138 -10.75 -20.22 9.88
CA VAL A 138 -11.32 -19.17 10.71
C VAL A 138 -12.38 -18.39 9.92
N SER A 139 -13.58 -18.25 10.49
CA SER A 139 -14.72 -17.59 9.85
C SER A 139 -14.43 -16.14 9.46
N THR A 140 -14.94 -15.71 8.30
CA THR A 140 -14.87 -14.31 7.83
C THR A 140 -16.04 -13.46 8.32
N GLY A 141 -17.04 -14.06 8.96
CA GLY A 141 -18.25 -13.37 9.40
C GLY A 141 -17.96 -12.21 10.35
N GLY A 142 -18.44 -11.01 9.98
CA GLY A 142 -18.25 -9.79 10.77
C GLY A 142 -16.82 -9.23 10.78
N ARG A 143 -15.90 -9.84 10.01
CA ARG A 143 -14.51 -9.42 9.89
C ARG A 143 -14.30 -8.56 8.66
N THR A 144 -13.32 -7.67 8.74
CA THR A 144 -12.82 -6.92 7.60
C THR A 144 -11.81 -7.77 6.82
N ALA A 145 -11.51 -7.35 5.58
CA ALA A 145 -10.40 -7.95 4.83
C ALA A 145 -9.07 -7.84 5.59
N PHE A 146 -8.89 -6.79 6.39
CA PHE A 146 -7.70 -6.61 7.25
C PHE A 146 -7.59 -7.70 8.31
N ASP A 147 -8.66 -7.94 9.08
CA ASP A 147 -8.66 -8.97 10.12
C ASP A 147 -8.36 -10.37 9.56
N ILE A 148 -8.79 -10.62 8.32
CA ILE A 148 -8.59 -11.89 7.62
C ILE A 148 -7.15 -12.04 7.13
N ILE A 149 -6.48 -10.96 6.77
CA ILE A 149 -5.10 -11.01 6.28
C ILE A 149 -4.11 -11.02 7.45
N ASP A 150 -4.41 -10.28 8.52
CA ASP A 150 -3.56 -10.22 9.71
C ASP A 150 -3.44 -11.57 10.43
N GLN A 151 -4.34 -12.53 10.18
CA GLN A 151 -4.25 -13.90 10.72
C GLN A 151 -3.36 -14.84 9.88
N ILE A 152 -2.84 -14.40 8.74
CA ILE A 152 -2.03 -15.22 7.85
C ILE A 152 -0.56 -14.82 7.99
N GLU A 153 0.32 -15.80 8.18
CA GLU A 153 1.75 -15.54 8.30
C GLU A 153 2.32 -15.00 6.97
N PRO A 154 3.18 -13.96 6.99
CA PRO A 154 3.71 -13.33 5.78
C PRO A 154 4.45 -14.29 4.82
N ASP A 155 5.00 -15.38 5.35
CA ASP A 155 5.75 -16.41 4.65
C ASP A 155 4.99 -17.76 4.56
N ALA A 156 3.69 -17.75 4.86
CA ALA A 156 2.85 -18.94 4.76
C ALA A 156 2.92 -19.51 3.32
N PRO A 157 3.35 -20.78 3.13
CA PRO A 157 3.48 -21.36 1.80
C PRO A 157 2.12 -21.62 1.14
N THR A 158 1.05 -21.69 1.94
CA THR A 158 -0.31 -22.03 1.50
C THR A 158 -1.35 -21.29 2.32
N VAL A 159 -2.44 -20.88 1.66
CA VAL A 159 -3.64 -20.35 2.31
C VAL A 159 -4.83 -21.22 1.91
N THR A 160 -5.68 -21.57 2.86
CA THR A 160 -6.92 -22.32 2.60
C THR A 160 -8.11 -21.38 2.69
N MET A 161 -9.01 -21.43 1.72
CA MET A 161 -10.26 -20.67 1.73
C MET A 161 -11.46 -21.62 1.65
N THR A 162 -12.47 -21.38 2.48
CA THR A 162 -13.79 -21.98 2.31
C THR A 162 -14.64 -21.01 1.51
N VAL A 163 -15.13 -21.47 0.36
CA VAL A 163 -15.77 -20.62 -0.65
C VAL A 163 -17.19 -21.12 -0.89
N LEU A 164 -18.14 -20.18 -0.98
CA LEU A 164 -19.48 -20.45 -1.48
C LEU A 164 -19.60 -19.82 -2.88
N HIS A 165 -19.76 -20.68 -3.88
CA HIS A 165 -20.10 -20.27 -5.25
C HIS A 165 -21.59 -19.92 -5.31
N PRO A 166 -21.97 -18.71 -5.77
CA PRO A 166 -23.36 -18.35 -6.05
C PRO A 166 -23.94 -19.10 -7.26
#